data_AF-A0A0F9NNX0-F1
#
_entry.id   AF-A0A0F9NNX0-F1
#
_cell.length_a   1.000
_cell.length_b   1.000
_cell.length_c   1.000
_cell.angle_alpha   90.00
_cell.angle_beta   90.00
_cell.angle_gamma   90.00
#
_symmetry.space_group_name_H-M   'P 1'
#
loop_
_entity.id
_entity.type
_entity.pdbx_description
1 polymer ?
#
loop_
_entity_poly.entity_id
_entity_poly.type
_entity_poly.pdbx_seq_one_letter_code
_entity_poly.pdbx_strand_id
1 'polypeptide(L)'
;MSLEELISIERVELDLTKERLREIYDVSNLKLSKLFNEILREVRRGIIPLLDVEILIYSLESVPFSNEVKGLQLHEALKNCLENELYGKSSEWTCNLIADKLQKLMNLISYDYTIEGSAIVYSSNRPDWDLRVSLI
;
A
#
# COMPACT_ATOMS: atom_id res chain seq x y z
N MET A 1 -7.36 15.16 -9.54
CA MET A 1 -6.93 13.83 -10.00
C MET A 1 -7.42 12.81 -8.98
N SER A 2 -8.15 11.76 -9.37
CA SER A 2 -8.61 10.67 -8.50
C SER A 2 -7.44 9.72 -8.15
N LEU A 3 -7.64 8.67 -7.34
CA LEU A 3 -6.63 7.62 -7.18
C LEU A 3 -6.54 6.74 -8.42
N GLU A 4 -7.67 6.45 -9.05
CA GLU A 4 -7.77 5.65 -10.27
C GLU A 4 -7.00 6.27 -11.45
N GLU A 5 -6.89 7.60 -11.49
CA GLU A 5 -6.07 8.30 -12.49
C GLU A 5 -4.56 8.24 -12.18
N LEU A 6 -4.18 7.97 -10.92
CA LEU A 6 -2.79 7.84 -10.48
C LEU A 6 -2.31 6.39 -10.46
N ILE A 7 -3.24 5.44 -10.33
CA ILE A 7 -3.03 4.00 -10.30
C ILE A 7 -3.80 3.40 -11.48
N SER A 8 -3.13 3.17 -12.60
CA SER A 8 -3.74 2.58 -13.79
C SER A 8 -3.44 1.09 -13.88
N ILE A 9 -4.43 0.29 -14.33
CA ILE A 9 -4.30 -1.16 -14.51
C ILE A 9 -4.13 -1.47 -15.99
N GLU A 10 -3.03 -2.12 -16.34
CA GLU A 10 -2.84 -2.75 -17.64
C GLU A 10 -2.94 -4.27 -17.52
N ARG A 11 -3.84 -4.89 -18.29
CA ARG A 11 -3.93 -6.35 -18.39
C ARG A 11 -3.05 -6.84 -19.51
N VAL A 12 -2.07 -7.65 -19.18
CA VAL A 12 -1.10 -8.19 -20.13
C VAL A 12 -1.15 -9.71 -20.09
N GLU A 13 -1.71 -10.32 -21.14
CA GLU A 13 -1.60 -11.76 -21.39
C GLU A 13 -0.36 -12.02 -22.25
N LEU A 14 0.76 -12.38 -21.62
CA LEU A 14 1.99 -12.77 -22.32
C LEU A 14 2.17 -14.29 -22.27
N ASP A 15 2.25 -14.90 -23.45
CA ASP A 15 2.28 -16.37 -23.64
C ASP A 15 3.71 -16.93 -23.79
N LEU A 16 4.72 -16.27 -23.23
CA LEU A 16 6.14 -16.62 -23.46
C LEU A 16 7.00 -16.87 -22.20
N THR A 17 6.40 -16.81 -21.01
CA THR A 17 7.01 -17.29 -19.76
C THR A 17 6.10 -18.30 -19.08
N LYS A 18 6.67 -19.33 -18.42
CA LYS A 18 5.90 -20.35 -17.69
C LYS A 18 4.96 -19.77 -16.62
N GLU A 19 5.14 -18.51 -16.26
CA GLU A 19 4.29 -17.80 -15.32
C GLU A 19 3.42 -16.77 -16.05
N ARG A 20 2.11 -16.84 -15.82
CA ARG A 20 1.12 -15.94 -16.41
C ARG A 20 1.11 -14.62 -15.65
N LEU A 21 1.47 -13.54 -16.32
CA LEU A 21 1.19 -12.18 -15.88
C LEU A 21 -0.32 -11.99 -15.78
N ARG A 22 -0.78 -11.35 -14.71
CA ARG A 22 -2.19 -11.09 -14.46
C ARG A 22 -2.52 -9.62 -14.75
N GLU A 23 -1.87 -8.73 -14.02
CA GLU A 23 -2.14 -7.29 -14.04
C GLU A 23 -0.84 -6.53 -13.77
N ILE A 24 -0.68 -5.36 -14.40
CA ILE A 24 0.35 -4.38 -14.10
C ILE A 24 -0.34 -3.14 -13.57
N TYR A 25 0.14 -2.60 -12.46
CA TYR A 25 -0.36 -1.38 -11.84
C TYR A 25 0.71 -0.30 -11.95
N ASP A 26 0.46 0.74 -12.73
CA ASP A 26 1.36 1.89 -12.82
C ASP A 26 0.94 2.94 -11.81
N VAL A 27 1.91 3.36 -10.98
CA VAL A 27 1.74 4.42 -9.98
C VAL A 27 2.53 5.63 -10.45
N SER A 28 1.84 6.75 -10.67
CA SER A 28 2.48 7.97 -11.16
C SER A 28 2.14 9.17 -10.30
N ASN A 29 3.14 9.95 -9.89
CA ASN A 29 2.98 11.19 -9.13
C ASN A 29 2.01 11.09 -7.92
N LEU A 30 1.97 9.94 -7.25
CA LEU A 30 1.05 9.70 -6.14
C LEU A 30 1.63 10.26 -4.85
N LYS A 31 1.01 11.31 -4.31
CA LYS A 31 1.40 11.83 -2.99
C LYS A 31 1.06 10.83 -1.89
N LEU A 32 2.03 10.55 -1.02
CA LEU A 32 1.88 9.67 0.13
C LEU A 32 0.76 10.15 1.06
N SER A 33 0.69 11.45 1.33
CA SER A 33 -0.40 12.06 2.13
C SER A 33 -1.79 11.83 1.52
N LYS A 34 -1.90 11.90 0.19
CA LYS A 34 -3.15 11.62 -0.54
C LYS A 34 -3.55 10.16 -0.39
N LEU A 35 -2.60 9.24 -0.58
CA LEU A 35 -2.82 7.81 -0.43
C LEU A 35 -3.33 7.47 0.99
N PHE A 36 -2.67 7.99 2.04
CA PHE A 36 -3.14 7.83 3.42
C PHE A 36 -4.58 8.31 3.62
N ASN A 37 -4.91 9.51 3.14
CA ASN A 37 -6.23 10.11 3.35
C ASN A 37 -7.35 9.30 2.69
N GLU A 38 -7.10 8.80 1.48
CA GLU A 38 -8.06 8.00 0.72
C GLU A 38 -8.26 6.63 1.37
N ILE A 39 -7.19 5.93 1.75
CA ILE A 39 -7.27 4.66 2.50
C ILE A 39 -8.04 4.88 3.80
N LEU A 40 -7.68 5.90 4.58
CA LEU A 40 -8.38 6.21 5.84
C LEU A 40 -9.86 6.48 5.62
N ARG A 41 -10.23 7.15 4.52
CA ARG A 41 -11.63 7.42 4.17
C ARG A 41 -12.39 6.12 3.91
N GLU A 42 -11.85 5.22 3.10
CA GLU A 42 -12.52 3.95 2.77
C GLU A 42 -12.54 2.99 3.95
N VAL A 43 -11.43 2.86 4.70
CA VAL A 43 -11.37 1.99 5.88
C VAL A 43 -12.37 2.44 6.95
N ARG A 44 -12.55 3.76 7.16
CA ARG A 44 -13.58 4.28 8.07
C ARG A 44 -15.01 4.00 7.60
N ARG A 45 -15.22 3.75 6.31
CA ARG A 45 -16.50 3.29 5.73
C ARG A 45 -16.68 1.77 5.82
N GLY A 46 -15.71 1.06 6.39
CA GLY A 46 -15.73 -0.39 6.50
C GLY A 46 -15.22 -1.13 5.25
N ILE A 47 -14.55 -0.42 4.33
CA ILE A 47 -14.00 -0.99 3.10
C ILE A 47 -12.48 -0.94 3.18
N ILE A 48 -11.81 -2.07 2.94
CA ILE A 48 -10.34 -2.12 2.95
C ILE A 48 -9.86 -2.15 1.49
N PRO A 49 -9.32 -1.02 0.97
CA PRO A 49 -8.79 -0.99 -0.39
C PRO A 49 -7.42 -1.69 -0.41
N LEU A 50 -7.43 -3.02 -0.60
CA LEU A 50 -6.26 -3.88 -0.42
C LEU A 50 -5.04 -3.40 -1.21
N LEU A 51 -5.21 -3.08 -2.50
CA LEU A 51 -4.13 -2.61 -3.35
C LEU A 51 -3.52 -1.29 -2.84
N ASP A 52 -4.35 -0.31 -2.50
CA ASP A 52 -3.89 0.99 -2.00
C ASP A 52 -3.11 0.81 -0.70
N VAL A 53 -3.59 -0.08 0.17
CA VAL A 53 -2.91 -0.42 1.42
C VAL A 53 -1.58 -1.12 1.15
N GLU A 54 -1.49 -2.02 0.18
CA GLU A 54 -0.23 -2.66 -0.22
C GLU A 54 0.76 -1.65 -0.77
N ILE A 55 0.35 -0.77 -1.70
CA ILE A 55 1.18 0.33 -2.21
C ILE A 55 1.70 1.17 -1.05
N LEU A 56 0.84 1.51 -0.09
CA LEU A 56 1.21 2.28 1.08
C LEU A 56 2.28 1.56 1.90
N ILE A 57 2.07 0.29 2.25
CA ILE A 57 3.00 -0.47 3.10
C ILE A 57 4.35 -0.63 2.40
N TYR A 58 4.39 -0.93 1.11
CA TYR A 58 5.66 -1.02 0.36
C TYR A 58 6.37 0.33 0.29
N SER A 59 5.64 1.42 0.00
CA SER A 59 6.24 2.75 -0.09
C SER A 59 6.90 3.20 1.22
N LEU A 60 6.33 2.83 2.36
CA LEU A 60 6.82 3.22 3.67
C LEU A 60 8.16 2.57 4.06
N GLU A 61 8.61 1.51 3.37
CA GLU A 61 9.95 0.94 3.57
C GLU A 61 11.07 1.94 3.27
N SER A 62 10.79 2.96 2.45
CA SER A 62 11.73 4.02 2.08
C SER A 62 11.48 5.36 2.79
N VAL A 63 10.55 5.41 3.75
CA VAL A 63 10.14 6.67 4.42
C VAL A 63 10.62 6.70 5.86
N PRO A 64 11.44 7.69 6.26
CA PRO A 64 11.86 7.84 7.65
C PRO A 64 10.72 8.35 8.53
N PHE A 65 10.64 7.82 9.75
CA PHE A 65 9.67 8.26 10.76
C PHE A 65 10.32 9.20 11.79
N SER A 66 9.56 10.18 12.26
CA SER A 66 9.98 11.10 13.34
C SER A 66 10.29 10.36 14.66
N ASN A 67 9.63 9.21 14.88
CA ASN A 67 10.02 8.23 15.90
C ASN A 67 10.17 6.87 15.22
N GLU A 68 11.40 6.54 14.84
CA GLU A 68 11.72 5.36 14.03
C GLU A 68 11.29 4.05 14.68
N VAL A 69 11.56 3.86 15.97
CA VAL A 69 11.19 2.64 16.70
C VAL A 69 9.67 2.42 16.66
N LYS A 70 8.89 3.47 16.97
CA LYS A 70 7.43 3.39 16.96
C LYS A 70 6.87 3.26 15.55
N GLY A 71 7.46 3.95 14.59
CA GLY A 71 7.09 3.90 13.18
C GLY A 71 7.22 2.49 12.61
N LEU A 72 8.41 1.89 12.76
CA LEU A 72 8.69 0.52 12.33
C LEU A 72 7.78 -0.50 13.03
N GLN A 73 7.52 -0.36 14.33
CA GLN A 73 6.58 -1.24 15.04
C GLN A 73 5.15 -1.19 14.47
N LEU A 74 4.66 0.02 14.15
CA LEU A 74 3.32 0.18 13.57
C LEU A 74 3.27 -0.33 12.13
N HIS A 75 4.30 -0.05 11.33
CA HIS A 75 4.44 -0.50 9.96
C HIS A 75 4.48 -2.02 9.87
N GLU A 76 5.32 -2.67 10.70
CA GLU A 76 5.43 -4.13 10.78
C GLU A 76 4.12 -4.77 11.26
N ALA A 77 3.42 -4.15 12.22
CA ALA A 77 2.12 -4.64 12.66
C ALA A 77 1.06 -4.59 11.54
N LEU A 78 1.05 -3.52 10.73
CA LEU A 78 0.14 -3.39 9.58
C LEU A 78 0.52 -4.37 8.45
N LYS A 79 1.81 -4.55 8.17
CA LYS A 79 2.33 -5.53 7.20
C LYS A 79 1.89 -6.95 7.59
N ASN A 80 2.09 -7.33 8.86
CA ASN A 80 1.66 -8.63 9.37
C ASN A 80 0.13 -8.81 9.35
N CYS A 81 -0.64 -7.74 9.59
CA CYS A 81 -2.11 -7.76 9.46
C CYS A 81 -2.53 -8.08 8.01
N LEU A 82 -1.89 -7.47 7.02
CA LEU A 82 -2.18 -7.74 5.61
C LEU A 82 -1.85 -9.19 5.26
N GLU A 83 -0.68 -9.69 5.65
CA GLU A 83 -0.27 -11.04 5.27
C GLU A 83 -1.10 -12.15 5.95
N ASN A 84 -1.52 -11.96 7.20
CA ASN A 84 -2.08 -13.04 8.02
C ASN A 84 -3.58 -12.93 8.33
N GLU A 85 -4.14 -11.72 8.39
CA GLU A 85 -5.44 -11.49 9.02
C GLU A 85 -6.52 -11.08 8.04
N LEU A 86 -6.20 -10.21 7.07
CA LEU A 86 -7.12 -9.82 6.00
C LEU A 86 -7.48 -10.99 5.08
N TYR A 87 -6.62 -12.02 5.02
CA TYR A 87 -6.82 -13.22 4.21
C TYR A 87 -7.24 -14.46 5.04
N GLY A 88 -7.76 -14.26 6.26
CA GLY A 88 -8.73 -15.20 6.85
C GLY A 88 -8.30 -16.05 8.05
N LYS A 89 -7.57 -15.53 9.04
CA LYS A 89 -7.20 -16.33 10.23
C LYS A 89 -7.53 -15.76 11.62
N SER A 90 -7.87 -14.49 11.77
CA SER A 90 -8.04 -13.90 13.10
C SER A 90 -9.05 -12.74 13.09
N SER A 91 -9.93 -12.70 14.10
CA SER A 91 -10.94 -11.65 14.30
C SER A 91 -10.41 -10.43 15.06
N GLU A 92 -9.09 -10.30 15.21
CA GLU A 92 -8.47 -9.25 16.04
C GLU A 92 -8.42 -7.89 15.35
N TRP A 93 -8.40 -7.85 14.01
CA TRP A 93 -8.32 -6.60 13.26
C TRP A 93 -9.66 -6.15 12.74
N THR A 94 -10.07 -4.98 13.23
CA THR A 94 -11.24 -4.27 12.73
C THR A 94 -10.81 -3.09 11.87
N CYS A 95 -11.68 -2.64 10.97
CA CYS A 95 -11.45 -1.40 10.21
C CYS A 95 -11.11 -0.20 11.12
N ASN A 96 -11.73 -0.11 12.30
CA ASN A 96 -11.41 0.93 13.28
C ASN A 96 -9.98 0.84 13.79
N LEU A 97 -9.49 -0.37 14.10
CA LEU A 97 -8.11 -0.59 14.54
C LEU A 97 -7.10 -0.29 13.44
N ILE A 98 -7.39 -0.71 12.20
CA ILE A 98 -6.56 -0.41 11.02
C ILE A 98 -6.49 1.11 10.82
N ALA A 99 -7.62 1.80 10.84
CA ALA A 99 -7.67 3.25 10.67
C ALA A 99 -6.89 4.00 11.77
N ASP A 100 -6.99 3.56 13.03
CA ASP A 100 -6.25 4.15 14.14
C ASP A 100 -4.72 3.99 13.96
N LYS A 101 -4.26 2.80 13.58
CA LYS A 101 -2.83 2.57 13.33
C LYS A 101 -2.32 3.34 12.11
N LEU A 102 -3.07 3.38 11.03
CA LEU A 102 -2.74 4.18 9.84
C LEU A 102 -2.64 5.67 10.18
N GLN A 103 -3.58 6.20 10.97
CA GLN A 103 -3.54 7.59 11.40
C GLN A 103 -2.31 7.87 12.28
N LYS A 104 -1.98 6.97 13.21
CA LYS A 104 -0.78 7.09 14.04
C LYS A 104 0.50 7.06 13.20
N LEU A 105 0.56 6.19 12.20
CA LEU A 105 1.69 6.07 11.29
C LEU A 105 1.86 7.34 10.45
N MET A 106 0.76 7.85 9.87
CA MET A 106 0.73 9.11 9.13
C MET A 106 1.28 10.27 9.97
N ASN A 107 0.89 10.37 11.24
CA ASN A 107 1.36 11.42 12.15
C ASN A 107 2.85 11.31 12.49
N LEU A 108 3.50 10.18 12.22
CA LEU A 108 4.94 10.01 12.42
C LEU A 108 5.76 10.46 11.22
N ILE A 109 5.14 10.76 10.08
CA ILE A 109 5.83 11.16 8.86
C ILE A 109 5.92 12.68 8.82
N SER A 110 7.15 13.21 8.70
CA SER A 110 7.41 14.66 8.83
C SER A 110 7.25 15.44 7.52
N TYR A 111 7.38 14.76 6.38
CA TYR A 111 7.35 15.37 5.07
C TYR A 111 6.39 14.60 4.16
N ASP A 112 5.89 15.27 3.13
CA ASP A 112 5.15 14.55 2.09
C ASP A 112 6.14 13.97 1.06
N TYR A 113 5.75 12.86 0.46
CA TYR A 113 6.57 12.14 -0.51
C TYR A 113 5.75 11.86 -1.75
N THR A 114 6.42 11.76 -2.89
CA THR A 114 5.84 11.28 -4.14
C THR A 114 6.24 9.82 -4.32
N ILE A 115 5.25 9.00 -4.69
CA ILE A 115 5.40 7.59 -5.05
C ILE A 115 5.27 7.50 -6.57
N GLU A 116 6.21 6.82 -7.21
CA GLU A 116 6.22 6.52 -8.64
C GLU A 116 6.71 5.10 -8.88
N GLY A 117 6.28 4.46 -9.96
CA GLY A 117 6.77 3.15 -10.35
C GLY A 117 5.65 2.21 -10.78
N SER A 118 5.85 0.91 -10.59
CA SER A 118 4.85 -0.09 -10.99
C SER A 118 4.84 -1.31 -10.08
N ALA A 119 3.73 -2.05 -10.14
CA ALA A 119 3.57 -3.35 -9.51
C ALA A 119 3.15 -4.37 -10.56
N ILE A 120 3.89 -5.47 -10.65
CA ILE A 120 3.61 -6.57 -11.57
C ILE A 120 3.00 -7.72 -10.77
N VAL A 121 1.72 -8.00 -11.00
CA VAL A 121 1.00 -9.09 -10.35
C VAL A 121 1.03 -10.33 -11.24
N TYR A 122 1.62 -11.40 -10.71
CA TYR A 122 1.65 -12.72 -11.34
C TYR A 122 0.48 -13.58 -10.86
N SER A 123 0.13 -14.61 -11.65
CA SER A 123 -0.99 -15.51 -11.33
C SER A 123 -0.71 -16.44 -10.14
N SER A 124 0.55 -16.75 -9.86
CA SER A 124 0.98 -17.77 -8.90
C SER A 124 2.03 -17.31 -7.90
N ASN A 125 2.55 -16.08 -8.04
CA ASN A 125 3.62 -15.52 -7.23
C ASN A 125 3.17 -14.23 -6.52
N ARG A 126 3.95 -13.82 -5.50
CA ARG A 126 3.79 -12.50 -4.89
C ARG A 126 4.00 -11.41 -5.96
N PRO A 127 3.30 -10.28 -5.87
CA PRO A 127 3.55 -9.16 -6.77
C PRO A 127 5.01 -8.69 -6.67
N ASP A 128 5.59 -8.33 -7.80
CA ASP A 128 6.89 -7.67 -7.87
C ASP A 128 6.68 -6.16 -7.89
N TRP A 129 7.34 -5.45 -6.97
CA TRP A 129 7.13 -4.02 -6.75
C TRP A 129 8.40 -3.26 -7.13
N ASP A 130 8.31 -2.40 -8.13
CA ASP A 130 9.34 -1.39 -8.44
C ASP A 130 8.75 -0.01 -8.13
N LEU A 131 8.61 0.29 -6.83
CA LEU A 131 8.14 1.58 -6.34
C LEU A 131 9.33 2.42 -5.87
N ARG A 132 9.32 3.68 -6.26
CA ARG A 132 10.27 4.71 -5.84
C ARG A 132 9.55 5.77 -5.05
N VAL A 133 10.14 6.13 -3.93
CA VAL A 133 9.62 7.17 -3.05
C VAL A 133 10.63 8.31 -2.97
N SER A 134 10.18 9.51 -3.30
CA SER A 134 11.01 10.71 -3.32
C SER A 134 10.41 11.81 -2.47
N LEU A 135 11.25 12.53 -1.74
CA LEU A 135 10.85 13.71 -0.97
C LEU A 135 10.38 14.83 -1.93
N ILE A 136 9.29 15.51 -1.58
CA ILE A 136 8.78 16.68 -2.34
C ILE A 136 9.48 17.97 -1.90
#